data_AF-A0AA90ZUU3-F1
#
_entry.id   AF-A0AA90ZUU3-F1
#
_cell.length_a   1.000
_cell.length_b   1.000
_cell.length_c   1.000
_cell.angle_alpha   90.00
_cell.angle_beta   90.00
_cell.angle_gamma   90.00
#
_symmetry.space_group_name_H-M   'P 1'
#
loop_
_entity.id
_entity.type
_entity.pdbx_description
1 polymer ?
#
loop_
_entity_poly.entity_id
_entity_poly.type
_entity_poly.pdbx_seq_one_letter_code
_entity_poly.pdbx_strand_id
1 'polypeptide(L)'
;MEYLPLCGILSFITGIALLFHTIRKRKSIGLILYVTYLIFAITCVCLGIYCIIRNQYDELCAIIFGIAFTVFTYKSKDEFPPSFTISYINYLQGYVAGLGAILYGLAKIFLE
;
A
#
# COMPACT_ATOMS: atom_id res chain seq x y z
N MET A 1 20.35 -9.72 14.85
CA MET A 1 19.01 -9.18 15.13
C MET A 1 18.06 -9.86 14.16
N GLU A 2 17.05 -10.58 14.64
CA GLU A 2 15.99 -11.12 13.78
C GLU A 2 15.36 -9.95 13.02
N TYR A 3 15.67 -9.83 11.74
CA TYR A 3 15.03 -8.88 10.86
C TYR A 3 13.61 -9.38 10.65
N LEU A 4 12.65 -8.84 11.39
CA LEU A 4 11.24 -9.06 11.11
C LEU A 4 10.92 -8.33 9.79
N PRO A 5 10.48 -9.01 8.71
CA PRO A 5 10.21 -8.39 7.41
C PRO A 5 8.90 -7.59 7.47
N LEU A 6 8.93 -6.48 8.22
CA LEU A 6 7.77 -5.68 8.60
C LEU A 6 7.11 -5.07 7.35
N CYS A 7 7.90 -4.61 6.36
CA CYS A 7 7.37 -4.10 5.10
C CYS A 7 6.76 -5.22 4.24
N GLY A 8 7.34 -6.43 4.28
CA GLY A 8 6.80 -7.61 3.62
C GLY A 8 5.43 -8.02 4.18
N ILE A 9 5.27 -8.03 5.51
CA ILE A 9 4.00 -8.33 6.19
C ILE A 9 2.96 -7.25 5.86
N LEU A 10 3.33 -5.97 5.92
CA LEU A 10 2.44 -4.85 5.58
C LEU A 10 1.99 -4.91 4.12
N SER A 11 2.91 -5.19 3.20
CA SER A 11 2.62 -5.38 1.77
C SER A 11 1.64 -6.55 1.56
N PHE A 12 1.86 -7.67 2.24
CA PHE A 12 0.98 -8.85 2.15
C PHE A 12 -0.45 -8.56 2.63
N ILE A 13 -0.60 -7.99 3.83
CA ILE A 13 -1.90 -7.62 4.40
C ILE A 13 -2.62 -6.63 3.47
N THR A 14 -1.89 -5.64 2.97
CA THR A 14 -2.43 -4.62 2.06
C THR A 14 -2.88 -5.24 0.75
N GLY A 15 -2.07 -6.15 0.17
CA GLY A 15 -2.43 -6.89 -1.03
C GLY A 15 -3.73 -7.69 -0.88
N ILE A 16 -3.92 -8.38 0.25
CA ILE A 16 -5.17 -9.11 0.55
C ILE A 16 -6.35 -8.15 0.69
N ALA A 17 -6.19 -7.05 1.43
CA ALA A 17 -7.23 -6.03 1.57
C ALA A 17 -7.63 -5.45 0.20
N LEU A 18 -6.65 -5.23 -0.68
CA LEU A 18 -6.83 -4.73 -2.05
C LEU A 18 -7.59 -5.73 -2.92
N LEU A 19 -7.24 -7.02 -2.84
CA LEU A 19 -7.96 -8.10 -3.52
C LEU A 19 -9.43 -8.12 -3.09
N PHE A 20 -9.69 -8.11 -1.78
CA PHE A 20 -11.05 -8.14 -1.25
C PHE A 20 -11.85 -6.89 -1.67
N HIS A 21 -11.24 -5.71 -1.60
CA HIS A 21 -11.87 -4.46 -2.04
C HIS A 21 -12.22 -4.50 -3.53
N THR A 22 -11.31 -4.99 -4.37
CA THR A 22 -11.47 -5.08 -5.83
C THR A 22 -12.59 -6.04 -6.21
N ILE A 23 -12.64 -7.22 -5.57
CA ILE A 23 -13.72 -8.21 -5.76
C ILE A 23 -15.07 -7.63 -5.34
N ARG A 24 -15.13 -6.98 -4.18
CA ARG A 24 -16.38 -6.39 -3.65
C ARG A 24 -16.93 -5.26 -4.54
N LYS A 25 -16.05 -4.42 -5.10
CA LYS A 25 -16.43 -3.31 -5.97
C LYS A 25 -16.48 -3.64 -7.47
N ARG A 26 -16.46 -4.93 -7.86
CA ARG A 26 -16.45 -5.40 -9.26
C ARG A 26 -17.48 -4.72 -10.16
N LYS A 27 -18.71 -4.50 -9.69
CA LYS A 27 -19.80 -3.89 -10.48
C LYS A 27 -19.72 -2.36 -10.62
N SER A 28 -18.92 -1.70 -9.79
CA SER A 28 -18.83 -0.24 -9.71
C SER A 28 -17.59 0.33 -10.40
N ILE A 29 -16.64 -0.51 -10.81
CA ILE A 29 -15.34 -0.10 -11.36
C ILE A 29 -15.29 -0.50 -12.83
N GLY A 30 -14.80 0.38 -13.70
CA GLY A 30 -14.57 0.06 -15.11
C GLY A 30 -13.61 -1.12 -15.29
N LEU A 31 -13.82 -1.93 -16.34
CA LEU A 31 -13.08 -3.18 -16.57
C LEU A 31 -11.55 -3.00 -16.51
N ILE A 32 -11.03 -1.94 -17.13
CA ILE A 32 -9.59 -1.64 -17.19
C ILE A 32 -9.03 -1.39 -15.77
N LEU A 33 -9.70 -0.54 -15.00
CA LEU A 33 -9.29 -0.24 -13.62
C LEU A 33 -9.36 -1.50 -12.75
N TYR A 34 -10.43 -2.28 -12.87
CA TYR A 34 -10.57 -3.55 -12.15
C TYR A 34 -9.41 -4.51 -12.42
N VAL A 35 -9.04 -4.72 -13.70
CA VAL A 35 -7.91 -5.58 -14.08
C VAL A 35 -6.59 -5.04 -13.53
N THR A 36 -6.34 -3.74 -13.65
CA THR A 36 -5.10 -3.13 -13.12
C THR A 36 -4.97 -3.28 -11.60
N TYR A 37 -6.03 -3.03 -10.83
CA TYR A 37 -6.03 -3.23 -9.38
C TYR A 37 -5.85 -4.70 -9.00
N LEU A 38 -6.44 -5.62 -9.77
CA LEU A 38 -6.31 -7.05 -9.52
C LEU A 38 -4.88 -7.53 -9.76
N ILE A 39 -4.26 -7.13 -10.88
CA ILE A 39 -2.84 -7.44 -11.17
C ILE A 39 -1.96 -6.86 -10.08
N PHE A 40 -2.15 -5.58 -9.73
CA PHE A 40 -1.37 -4.91 -8.70
C PHE A 40 -1.50 -5.60 -7.34
N ALA A 41 -2.70 -6.02 -6.95
CA ALA A 41 -2.95 -6.71 -5.70
C ALA A 41 -2.27 -8.09 -5.66
N ILE A 42 -2.31 -8.86 -6.76
CA ILE A 42 -1.59 -10.13 -6.88
C ILE A 42 -0.08 -9.91 -6.75
N THR A 43 0.47 -8.93 -7.47
CA THR A 43 1.90 -8.58 -7.37
C THR A 43 2.30 -8.23 -5.95
N CYS A 44 1.47 -7.45 -5.24
CA CYS A 44 1.71 -7.04 -3.86
C CYS A 44 1.72 -8.23 -2.87
N VAL A 45 0.82 -9.21 -3.06
CA VAL A 45 0.77 -10.45 -2.28
C VAL A 45 1.97 -11.34 -2.59
N CYS A 46 2.30 -11.55 -3.87
CA CYS A 46 3.44 -12.39 -4.28
C CYS A 46 4.78 -11.83 -3.77
N LEU A 47 4.99 -10.52 -3.91
CA LEU A 47 6.20 -9.86 -3.40
C LEU A 47 6.26 -9.87 -1.87
N GLY A 48 5.12 -9.67 -1.19
CA GLY A 48 5.04 -9.78 0.27
C GLY A 48 5.43 -11.18 0.76
N ILE A 49 4.90 -12.25 0.16
CA ILE A 49 5.26 -13.63 0.48
C ILE A 49 6.76 -13.88 0.20
N TYR A 50 7.25 -13.44 -0.96
CA TYR A 50 8.65 -13.61 -1.32
C TYR A 50 9.58 -12.92 -0.33
N CYS A 51 9.24 -11.69 0.08
CA CYS A 51 9.97 -10.92 1.08
C CYS A 51 9.96 -11.62 2.46
N ILE A 52 8.84 -12.20 2.87
CA ILE A 52 8.74 -12.94 4.15
C ILE A 52 9.63 -14.20 4.14
N ILE A 53 9.66 -14.94 3.03
CA ILE A 53 10.42 -16.20 2.92
C ILE A 53 11.91 -15.94 2.76
N ARG A 54 12.29 -14.98 1.92
CA ARG A 54 13.69 -14.74 1.51
C ARG A 54 14.37 -13.62 2.29
N ASN A 55 13.60 -12.83 3.02
CA ASN A 55 14.08 -11.63 3.71
C ASN A 55 14.82 -10.66 2.79
N GLN A 56 14.38 -10.58 1.52
CA GLN A 56 14.93 -9.74 0.45
C GLN A 56 13.81 -8.91 -0.18
N TYR A 57 14.15 -7.77 -0.80
CA TYR A 57 13.20 -6.86 -1.45
C TYR A 57 12.24 -6.14 -0.49
N ASP A 58 12.69 -5.90 0.75
CA ASP A 58 11.94 -5.15 1.76
C ASP A 58 11.68 -3.70 1.30
N GLU A 59 12.64 -3.11 0.59
CA GLU A 59 12.58 -1.80 -0.06
C GLU A 59 11.50 -1.73 -1.14
N LEU A 60 11.37 -2.76 -1.99
CA LEU A 60 10.32 -2.82 -3.00
C LEU A 60 8.94 -3.00 -2.36
N CYS A 61 8.85 -3.84 -1.32
CA CYS A 61 7.61 -4.01 -0.56
C CYS A 61 7.17 -2.70 0.10
N ALA A 62 8.10 -1.91 0.66
CA ALA A 62 7.80 -0.61 1.24
C ALA A 62 7.28 0.40 0.21
N ILE A 63 7.88 0.47 -0.98
CA ILE A 63 7.43 1.35 -2.06
C ILE A 63 6.04 0.96 -2.55
N ILE A 64 5.81 -0.34 -2.80
CA ILE A 64 4.52 -0.82 -3.31
C ILE A 64 3.42 -0.59 -2.27
N PHE A 65 3.70 -0.90 -1.00
CA PHE A 65 2.80 -0.58 0.11
C PHE A 65 2.47 0.91 0.15
N GLY A 66 3.49 1.77 0.08
CA GLY A 66 3.32 3.21 0.16
C GLY A 66 2.52 3.79 -1.02
N ILE A 67 2.73 3.29 -2.24
CA ILE A 67 1.92 3.66 -3.42
C ILE A 67 0.46 3.24 -3.21
N ALA A 68 0.23 2.00 -2.80
CA ALA A 68 -1.11 1.48 -2.54
C ALA A 68 -1.84 2.37 -1.52
N PHE A 69 -1.20 2.62 -0.38
CA PHE A 69 -1.77 3.40 0.71
C PHE A 69 -2.10 4.83 0.28
N THR A 70 -1.18 5.48 -0.43
CA THR A 70 -1.37 6.84 -0.98
C THR A 70 -2.56 6.92 -1.93
N VAL A 71 -2.70 5.94 -2.83
CA VAL A 71 -3.83 5.89 -3.78
C VAL A 71 -5.16 5.68 -3.06
N PHE A 72 -5.19 4.82 -2.04
CA PHE A 72 -6.40 4.62 -1.22
C PHE A 72 -6.78 5.89 -0.45
N THR A 73 -5.81 6.54 0.20
CA THR A 73 -6.04 7.82 0.88
C THR A 73 -6.54 8.85 -0.11
N TYR A 74 -5.99 8.94 -1.32
CA TYR A 74 -6.50 9.87 -2.34
C TYR A 74 -7.94 9.59 -2.77
N LYS A 75 -8.32 8.32 -2.87
CA LYS A 75 -9.70 7.94 -3.23
C LYS A 75 -10.73 8.34 -2.17
N SER A 76 -10.32 8.44 -0.90
CA SER A 76 -11.18 8.87 0.20
C SER A 76 -11.24 10.40 0.37
N LYS A 77 -10.64 11.20 -0.51
CA LYS A 77 -10.58 12.67 -0.37
C LYS A 77 -11.95 13.34 -0.21
N ASP A 78 -12.97 12.81 -0.89
CA ASP A 78 -14.30 13.41 -0.91
C ASP A 78 -15.06 13.15 0.40
N GLU A 79 -14.62 12.18 1.21
CA GLU A 79 -15.17 11.85 2.53
C GLU A 79 -14.59 12.74 3.65
N PHE A 80 -13.45 13.40 3.40
CA PHE A 80 -12.73 14.19 4.40
C PHE A 80 -12.47 15.61 3.89
N PRO A 81 -13.48 16.50 3.90
CA PRO A 81 -13.28 17.89 3.51
C PRO A 81 -12.26 18.59 4.42
N PRO A 82 -11.51 19.57 3.90
CA PRO A 82 -10.49 20.29 4.66
C PRO A 82 -11.08 20.91 5.92
N SER A 83 -10.70 20.39 7.07
CA SER A 83 -11.16 20.85 8.38
C SER A 83 -10.17 20.47 9.46
N PHE A 84 -10.09 21.21 10.57
CA PHE A 84 -9.25 20.83 11.72
C PHE A 84 -9.93 19.77 12.60
N THR A 85 -10.57 18.79 11.98
CA THR A 85 -11.25 17.69 12.67
C THR A 85 -10.29 16.51 12.82
N ILE A 86 -10.41 15.75 13.92
CA ILE A 86 -9.62 14.52 14.15
C ILE A 86 -9.67 13.58 12.94
N SER A 87 -10.84 13.42 12.30
CA SER A 87 -10.98 12.60 11.10
C SER A 87 -10.14 13.09 9.92
N TYR A 88 -10.02 14.40 9.70
CA TYR A 88 -9.19 14.97 8.63
C TYR A 88 -7.69 14.84 8.95
N ILE A 89 -7.32 14.94 10.24
CA ILE A 89 -5.93 14.70 10.68
C ILE A 89 -5.54 13.24 10.45
N ASN A 90 -6.39 12.28 10.81
CA ASN A 90 -6.16 10.85 10.56
C ASN A 90 -6.08 10.55 9.06
N TYR A 91 -6.91 11.22 8.27
CA TYR A 91 -6.84 11.17 6.80
C TYR A 91 -5.47 11.65 6.28
N LEU A 92 -4.97 12.79 6.77
CA LEU A 92 -3.62 13.30 6.43
C LEU A 92 -2.51 12.35 6.86
N GLN A 93 -2.63 11.72 8.04
CA GLN A 93 -1.69 10.70 8.49
C GLN A 93 -1.60 9.53 7.51
N GLY A 94 -2.69 9.24 6.79
CA GLY A 94 -2.70 8.29 5.69
C GLY A 94 -1.67 8.61 4.61
N TYR A 95 -1.61 9.88 4.17
CA TYR A 95 -0.61 10.34 3.21
C TYR A 95 0.81 10.30 3.78
N VAL A 96 0.99 10.69 5.04
CA VAL A 96 2.30 10.65 5.69
C VAL A 96 2.83 9.22 5.76
N ALA A 97 1.99 8.25 6.09
CA ALA A 97 2.36 6.84 6.11
C ALA A 97 2.72 6.32 4.71
N GLY A 98 1.92 6.64 3.69
CA GLY A 98 2.15 6.22 2.31
C GLY A 98 3.43 6.81 1.71
N LEU A 99 3.61 8.13 1.82
CA LEU A 99 4.81 8.83 1.36
C LEU A 99 6.04 8.44 2.17
N GLY A 100 5.90 8.28 3.49
CA GLY A 100 6.97 7.82 4.36
C GLY A 100 7.49 6.44 3.97
N ALA A 101 6.59 5.50 3.63
CA ALA A 101 6.98 4.17 3.17
C ALA A 101 7.70 4.21 1.81
N ILE A 102 7.26 5.07 0.88
CA ILE A 102 7.95 5.28 -0.39
C ILE A 102 9.35 5.85 -0.17
N LEU A 103 9.47 6.89 0.65
CA LEU A 103 10.74 7.52 0.97
C LEU A 103 11.69 6.55 1.68
N TYR A 104 11.18 5.72 2.60
CA TYR A 104 11.96 4.69 3.26
C TYR A 104 12.52 3.68 2.26
N GLY A 105 11.68 3.13 1.37
CA GLY A 105 12.14 2.19 0.36
C GLY A 105 13.13 2.81 -0.63
N LEU A 106 12.92 4.07 -1.04
CA LEU A 106 13.87 4.79 -1.88
C LEU A 106 15.19 5.07 -1.15
N ALA A 107 15.14 5.52 0.09
CA ALA A 107 16.33 5.77 0.90
C ALA A 107 17.17 4.49 1.03
N LYS A 108 16.52 3.35 1.24
CA LYS A 108 17.19 2.05 1.31
C LYS A 108 17.84 1.63 -0.01
N ILE A 109 17.21 1.94 -1.16
CA ILE A 109 17.80 1.66 -2.49
C ILE A 109 19.03 2.55 -2.77
N PHE A 110 19.02 3.81 -2.31
CA PHE A 110 20.07 4.78 -2.65
C PHE A 110 21.20 4.87 -1.62
N LEU A 111 20.97 4.49 -0.37
CA LEU A 111 21.96 4.58 0.72
C LEU A 111 22.66 3.25 1.03
N GLU A 112 22.15 2.14 0.51
CA GLU A 112 22.71 0.78 0.63
C GLU A 112 23.37 0.37 -0.71
#